data_AF-A0A916V0N2-F1
#
_entry.id   AF-A0A916V0N2-F1
#
_cell.length_a   1.000
_cell.length_b   1.000
_cell.length_c   1.000
_cell.angle_alpha   90.00
_cell.angle_beta   90.00
_cell.angle_gamma   90.00
#
_symmetry.space_group_name_H-M   'P 1'
#
loop_
_entity.id
_entity.type
_entity.pdbx_description
1 polymer ?
#
loop_
_entity_poly.entity_id
_entity_poly.type
_entity_poly.pdbx_seq_one_letter_code
_entity_poly.pdbx_strand_id
1 'polypeptide(L)'
;MHSLPPMTKGHVVTDVFAVPDSFPRPSPISTLPGSVTKFVVEQYEGKFYPAGGTPPQLHADWCYCEDLAQQFKEASLDTKAGKRAHMREADILDLYLLRLLETNWGTPAQMRWVIQRAASLLGWQAPPNSLLEPEN
;
A
#
# COMPACT_ATOMS: atom_id res chain seq x y z
N MET A 1 -8.77 -6.53 54.22
CA MET A 1 -7.58 -5.80 53.71
C MET A 1 -7.22 -6.44 52.39
N HIS A 2 -7.38 -5.69 51.31
CA HIS A 2 -7.37 -6.13 49.92
C HIS A 2 -6.00 -6.65 49.46
N SER A 3 -5.95 -7.70 48.66
CA SER A 3 -4.85 -7.96 47.72
C SER A 3 -5.37 -8.82 46.56
N LEU A 4 -5.67 -8.13 45.46
CA LEU A 4 -5.91 -8.73 44.14
C LEU A 4 -4.55 -9.19 43.57
N PRO A 5 -4.49 -10.32 42.84
CA PRO A 5 -3.27 -10.72 42.16
C PRO A 5 -2.97 -9.79 40.96
N PRO A 6 -1.69 -9.47 40.67
CA PRO A 6 -1.32 -8.65 39.54
C PRO A 6 -1.61 -9.37 38.23
N MET A 7 -2.52 -8.80 37.44
CA MET A 7 -2.78 -9.21 36.06
C MET A 7 -1.57 -8.84 35.20
N THR A 8 -0.61 -9.75 35.07
CA THR A 8 0.37 -9.70 33.98
C THR A 8 -0.32 -10.20 32.73
N LYS A 9 -1.10 -9.33 32.08
CA LYS A 9 -1.42 -9.50 30.66
C LYS A 9 -0.12 -9.24 29.90
N GLY A 10 0.62 -10.32 29.64
CA GLY A 10 1.58 -10.31 28.54
C GLY A 10 0.79 -9.93 27.30
N HIS A 11 1.00 -8.71 26.81
CA HIS A 11 0.65 -8.35 25.45
C HIS A 11 1.54 -9.24 24.56
N VAL A 12 1.03 -10.41 24.22
CA VAL A 12 1.30 -10.96 22.89
C VAL A 12 0.70 -9.93 21.95
N VAL A 13 1.52 -8.96 21.55
CA VAL A 13 1.25 -8.18 20.35
C VAL A 13 1.35 -9.18 19.22
N THR A 14 0.27 -9.93 19.01
CA THR A 14 0.10 -10.68 17.78
C THR A 14 0.21 -9.62 16.71
N ASP A 15 1.22 -9.73 15.85
CA ASP A 15 1.37 -8.93 14.66
C ASP A 15 0.20 -9.31 13.71
N VAL A 16 -1.02 -8.93 14.08
CA VAL A 16 -2.25 -9.25 13.34
C VAL A 16 -2.35 -8.47 12.04
N PHE A 17 -1.41 -7.55 11.81
CA PHE A 17 -1.37 -6.62 10.69
C PHE A 17 -0.01 -6.67 9.98
N ALA A 18 0.42 -7.88 9.62
CA ALA A 18 1.67 -8.14 8.91
C ALA A 18 1.64 -7.59 7.48
N VAL A 19 1.78 -6.27 7.35
CA VAL A 19 1.92 -5.59 6.05
C VAL A 19 3.40 -5.68 5.62
N PRO A 20 3.69 -6.17 4.40
CA PRO A 20 5.07 -6.26 3.93
C PRO A 20 5.71 -4.88 3.85
N ASP A 21 7.00 -4.80 4.20
CA ASP A 21 7.74 -3.53 4.25
C ASP A 21 7.83 -2.82 2.88
N SER A 22 7.65 -3.58 1.80
CA SER A 22 7.57 -3.05 0.44
C SER A 22 6.30 -2.23 0.16
N PHE A 23 5.28 -2.26 1.03
CA PHE A 23 4.07 -1.45 0.86
C PHE A 23 4.32 0.00 1.27
N PRO A 24 3.95 0.98 0.43
CA PRO A 24 4.16 2.39 0.73
C PRO A 24 3.35 2.78 1.96
N ARG A 25 4.04 3.05 3.06
CA ARG A 25 3.43 3.56 4.28
C ARG A 25 3.17 5.05 4.09
N PRO A 26 2.04 5.58 4.57
CA PRO A 26 1.84 7.03 4.60
C PRO A 26 2.96 7.66 5.43
N SER A 27 3.87 8.36 4.74
CA SER A 27 4.94 9.10 5.39
C SER A 27 4.30 10.12 6.34
N PRO A 28 4.72 10.22 7.60
CA PRO A 28 4.31 11.34 8.41
C PRO A 28 4.82 12.59 7.70
N ILE A 29 3.90 13.45 7.26
CA ILE A 29 4.24 14.75 6.65
C ILE A 29 5.20 15.42 7.63
N SER A 30 6.46 15.55 7.20
CA SER A 30 7.50 16.18 8.01
C SER A 30 7.04 17.62 8.27
N THR A 31 6.67 17.90 9.51
CA THR A 31 6.24 19.22 9.96
C THR A 31 7.31 20.24 9.60
N LEU A 32 6.99 21.12 8.65
CA LEU A 32 7.75 22.35 8.45
C LEU A 32 7.71 23.13 9.77
N PRO A 33 8.84 23.62 10.30
CA PRO A 33 8.85 24.40 11.53
C PRO A 33 8.06 25.69 11.31
N GLY A 34 6.83 25.75 11.86
CA GLY A 34 5.97 26.94 11.82
C GLY A 34 4.48 26.70 11.60
N SER A 35 4.04 25.53 11.11
CA SER A 35 2.61 25.24 10.89
C SER A 35 2.07 24.29 11.96
N VAL A 36 1.27 24.83 12.88
CA VAL A 36 0.42 24.02 13.78
C VAL A 36 -0.80 23.53 13.00
N THR A 37 -0.59 22.66 12.02
CA THR A 37 -1.69 21.88 11.45
C THR A 37 -2.22 21.01 12.58
N LYS A 38 -3.51 21.08 12.87
CA LYS A 38 -4.15 20.25 13.91
C LYS A 38 -4.04 18.79 13.48
N PHE A 39 -2.97 18.14 13.91
CA PHE A 39 -2.73 16.73 13.61
C PHE A 39 -3.84 15.92 14.29
N VAL A 40 -4.74 15.35 13.49
CA VAL A 40 -5.58 14.25 13.95
C VAL A 40 -4.65 13.05 14.04
N VAL A 41 -4.11 12.85 15.23
CA VAL A 41 -3.36 11.64 15.58
C VAL A 41 -4.31 10.67 16.23
N GLU A 42 -4.31 9.44 15.74
CA GLU A 42 -5.03 8.34 16.37
C GLU A 42 -4.05 7.55 17.21
N GLN A 43 -4.40 7.36 18.49
CA GLN A 43 -3.61 6.52 19.37
C GLN A 43 -4.02 5.07 19.15
N TYR A 44 -3.07 4.23 18.73
CA TYR A 44 -3.25 2.80 18.58
C TYR A 44 -2.11 2.08 19.31
N GLU A 45 -2.44 1.16 20.22
CA GLU A 45 -1.48 0.44 21.06
C GLU A 45 -0.43 1.33 21.76
N GLY A 46 -0.86 2.49 22.26
CA GLY A 46 0.02 3.44 22.96
C GLY A 46 1.01 4.20 22.07
N LYS A 47 0.93 4.02 20.74
CA LYS A 47 1.68 4.80 19.74
C LYS A 47 0.73 5.77 19.02
N PHE A 48 1.25 6.94 18.67
CA PHE A 48 0.50 7.94 17.92
C PHE A 48 0.77 7.74 16.43
N TYR A 49 -0.28 7.44 15.68
CA TYR A 49 -0.23 7.35 14.23
C TYR A 49 -0.95 8.56 13.62
N PRO A 50 -0.52 9.05 12.46
CA PRO A 50 -1.36 9.97 11.68
C PRO A 50 -2.70 9.29 11.37
N ALA A 51 -3.78 10.06 11.25
CA ALA A 51 -5.07 9.54 10.79
C ALA A 51 -4.89 8.73 9.50
N GLY A 52 -5.39 7.49 9.48
CA GLY A 52 -5.19 6.54 8.38
C GLY A 52 -3.84 5.81 8.35
N GLY A 53 -2.95 6.04 9.32
CA GLY A 53 -1.65 5.37 9.44
C GLY A 53 -1.59 4.28 10.52
N THR A 54 -2.72 3.92 11.12
CA THR A 54 -2.76 2.85 12.13
C THR A 54 -2.51 1.47 11.48
N PRO A 55 -1.89 0.51 12.18
CA PRO A 55 -1.67 -0.85 11.68
C PRO A 55 -2.90 -1.53 11.03
N PRO A 56 -4.11 -1.49 11.65
CA PRO A 56 -5.30 -2.05 11.02
C PRO A 56 -5.71 -1.32 9.73
N GLN A 57 -5.55 0.00 9.68
CA GLN A 57 -5.87 0.77 8.48
C GLN A 57 -4.91 0.42 7.34
N LEU A 58 -3.61 0.41 7.64
CA LEU A 58 -2.57 0.03 6.68
C LEU A 58 -2.80 -1.38 6.13
N HIS A 59 -3.22 -2.32 6.98
CA HIS A 59 -3.55 -3.67 6.55
C HIS A 59 -4.81 -3.72 5.68
N ALA A 60 -5.83 -2.90 5.97
CA ALA A 60 -7.01 -2.78 5.12
C ALA A 60 -6.68 -2.18 3.75
N ASP A 61 -5.87 -1.11 3.71
CA ASP A 61 -5.34 -0.51 2.48
C ASP A 61 -4.51 -1.53 1.68
N TRP A 62 -3.64 -2.28 2.35
CA TRP A 62 -2.85 -3.35 1.71
C TRP A 62 -3.75 -4.43 1.13
N CYS A 63 -4.75 -4.91 1.87
CA CYS A 63 -5.70 -5.93 1.40
C CYS A 63 -6.46 -5.46 0.15
N TYR A 64 -6.91 -4.20 0.14
CA TYR A 64 -7.55 -3.61 -1.03
C TYR A 64 -6.59 -3.48 -2.22
N CYS A 65 -5.36 -3.03 -1.97
CA CYS A 65 -4.33 -2.94 -3.02
C CYS A 65 -3.95 -4.33 -3.55
N GLU A 66 -3.94 -5.36 -2.71
CA GLU A 66 -3.67 -6.74 -3.11
C GLU A 66 -4.79 -7.31 -3.99
N ASP A 67 -6.05 -7.05 -3.63
CA ASP A 67 -7.21 -7.41 -4.47
C ASP A 67 -7.13 -6.73 -5.85
N LEU A 68 -6.86 -5.42 -5.88
CA LEU A 68 -6.63 -4.70 -7.14
C LEU A 68 -5.49 -5.35 -7.95
N ALA A 69 -4.38 -5.70 -7.31
CA ALA A 69 -3.25 -6.32 -8.01
C ALA A 69 -3.64 -7.67 -8.65
N GLN A 70 -4.51 -8.44 -8.01
CA GLN A 70 -5.07 -9.68 -8.58
C GLN A 70 -5.98 -9.38 -9.78
N GLN A 71 -6.84 -8.37 -9.70
CA GLN A 71 -7.67 -7.96 -10.83
C GLN A 71 -6.81 -7.49 -12.03
N PHE A 72 -5.77 -6.69 -11.77
CA PHE A 72 -4.82 -6.25 -12.80
C PHE A 72 -4.03 -7.40 -13.41
N LYS A 73 -3.68 -8.41 -12.63
CA LYS A 73 -3.06 -9.64 -13.12
C LYS A 73 -3.96 -10.31 -14.17
N GLU A 74 -5.23 -10.53 -13.85
CA GLU A 74 -6.18 -11.16 -14.79
C GLU A 74 -6.42 -10.30 -16.03
N ALA A 75 -6.63 -8.99 -15.85
CA ALA A 75 -6.82 -8.06 -16.96
C ALA A 75 -5.60 -7.98 -17.90
N SER A 76 -4.39 -8.06 -17.33
CA SER A 76 -3.15 -8.04 -18.09
C SER A 76 -2.97 -9.32 -18.91
N LEU A 77 -3.30 -10.49 -18.34
CA LEU A 77 -3.29 -11.76 -19.07
C LEU A 77 -4.31 -11.75 -20.22
N ASP A 78 -5.53 -11.29 -19.99
CA ASP A 78 -6.56 -11.16 -21.03
C ASP A 78 -6.08 -10.24 -22.16
N THR A 79 -5.52 -9.08 -21.81
CA THR A 79 -4.97 -8.13 -22.77
C THR A 79 -3.82 -8.71 -23.60
N LYS A 80 -2.94 -9.47 -22.96
CA LYS A 80 -1.82 -10.16 -23.61
C LYS A 80 -2.28 -11.35 -24.46
N ALA A 81 -3.34 -12.04 -24.08
CA ALA A 81 -3.91 -13.14 -24.87
C ALA A 81 -4.72 -12.64 -26.08
N GLY A 82 -5.33 -11.45 -25.97
CA GLY A 82 -6.18 -10.87 -27.00
C GLY A 82 -5.50 -9.82 -27.87
N LYS A 83 -5.99 -8.57 -27.76
CA LYS A 83 -5.68 -7.47 -28.69
C LYS A 83 -4.21 -7.01 -28.67
N ARG A 84 -3.46 -7.27 -27.60
CA ARG A 84 -2.10 -6.76 -27.39
C ARG A 84 -1.07 -7.88 -27.24
N ALA A 85 -1.30 -9.05 -27.83
CA ALA A 85 -0.34 -10.16 -27.82
C ALA A 85 1.07 -9.77 -28.30
N HIS A 86 1.15 -8.83 -29.24
CA HIS A 86 2.40 -8.31 -29.80
C HIS A 86 3.10 -7.26 -28.92
N MET A 87 2.45 -6.68 -27.90
CA MET A 87 3.08 -5.71 -26.99
C MET A 87 3.87 -6.43 -25.90
N ARG A 88 4.91 -5.78 -25.35
CA ARG A 88 5.65 -6.37 -24.22
C ARG A 88 4.80 -6.30 -22.96
N GLU A 89 5.06 -7.22 -22.06
CA GLU A 89 4.38 -7.34 -20.77
C GLU A 89 4.50 -6.05 -19.94
N ALA A 90 5.70 -5.45 -19.93
CA ALA A 90 5.96 -4.18 -19.26
C ALA A 90 5.14 -3.03 -19.86
N ASP A 91 4.97 -2.95 -21.19
CA ASP A 91 4.16 -1.90 -21.83
C ASP A 91 2.66 -2.04 -21.48
N ILE A 92 2.16 -3.28 -21.36
CA ILE A 92 0.78 -3.53 -20.94
C ILE A 92 0.56 -3.05 -19.51
N LEU A 93 1.48 -3.39 -18.59
CA LEU A 93 1.42 -2.95 -17.21
C LEU A 93 1.57 -1.43 -17.07
N ASP A 94 2.40 -0.79 -17.91
CA ASP A 94 2.56 0.67 -17.93
C ASP A 94 1.26 1.38 -18.34
N LEU A 95 0.55 0.87 -19.35
CA LEU A 95 -0.77 1.38 -19.74
C LEU A 95 -1.77 1.30 -18.58
N TYR A 96 -1.76 0.21 -17.82
CA TYR A 96 -2.61 0.08 -16.64
C TYR A 96 -2.19 1.02 -15.51
N LEU A 97 -0.90 1.23 -15.31
CA LEU A 97 -0.40 2.20 -14.34
C LEU A 97 -0.89 3.62 -14.67
N LEU A 98 -0.76 4.05 -15.93
CA LEU A 98 -1.23 5.36 -16.36
C LEU A 98 -2.74 5.52 -16.13
N ARG A 99 -3.53 4.52 -16.52
CA ARG A 99 -4.98 4.50 -16.26
C ARG A 99 -5.30 4.60 -14.77
N LEU A 100 -4.57 3.86 -13.95
CA LEU A 100 -4.76 3.85 -12.50
C LEU A 100 -4.41 5.21 -11.90
N LEU A 101 -3.32 5.85 -12.34
CA LEU A 101 -2.95 7.22 -11.97
C LEU A 101 -4.02 8.25 -12.37
N GLU A 102 -4.62 8.10 -13.55
CA GLU A 102 -5.72 8.96 -14.00
C GLU A 102 -6.97 8.83 -13.12
N THR A 103 -7.24 7.66 -12.53
CA THR A 103 -8.40 7.49 -11.62
C THR A 103 -8.25 8.25 -10.30
N ASN A 104 -7.02 8.63 -9.93
CA ASN A 104 -6.70 9.25 -8.64
C ASN A 104 -7.29 8.49 -7.42
N TRP A 105 -7.45 7.16 -7.54
CA TRP A 105 -8.05 6.32 -6.50
C TRP A 105 -7.28 6.29 -5.17
N GLY A 106 -5.96 6.48 -5.19
CA GLY A 106 -5.08 6.43 -4.02
C GLY A 106 -3.81 7.25 -4.26
N THR A 107 -2.80 7.06 -3.41
CA THR A 107 -1.51 7.73 -3.63
C THR A 107 -0.79 7.13 -4.85
N PRO A 108 -0.01 7.92 -5.61
CA PRO A 108 0.76 7.41 -6.74
C PRO A 108 1.71 6.28 -6.32
N ALA A 109 2.24 6.31 -5.09
CA ALA A 109 3.05 5.23 -4.55
C ALA A 109 2.25 3.92 -4.39
N GLN A 110 1.03 3.97 -3.84
CA GLN A 110 0.16 2.79 -3.73
C GLN A 110 -0.19 2.24 -5.12
N MET A 111 -0.52 3.11 -6.07
CA MET A 111 -0.86 2.69 -7.44
C MET A 111 0.32 2.02 -8.15
N ARG A 112 1.52 2.59 -8.02
CA ARG A 112 2.76 1.98 -8.53
C ARG A 112 3.00 0.61 -7.88
N TRP A 113 2.82 0.51 -6.56
CA TRP A 113 2.94 -0.75 -5.83
C TRP A 113 1.97 -1.82 -6.34
N VAL A 114 0.71 -1.48 -6.59
CA VAL A 114 -0.30 -2.40 -7.14
C VAL A 114 0.18 -3.02 -8.46
N ILE A 115 0.74 -2.19 -9.35
CA ILE A 115 1.26 -2.65 -10.65
C ILE A 115 2.53 -3.49 -10.50
N GLN A 116 3.44 -3.12 -9.59
CA GLN A 116 4.61 -3.95 -9.26
C GLN A 116 4.21 -5.31 -8.69
N ARG A 117 3.18 -5.33 -7.83
CA ARG A 117 2.63 -6.54 -7.24
C ARG A 117 2.00 -7.42 -8.32
N ALA A 118 1.20 -6.85 -9.23
CA ALA A 118 0.64 -7.56 -10.37
C ALA A 118 1.75 -8.14 -11.27
N ALA A 119 2.80 -7.37 -11.57
CA ALA A 119 3.97 -7.85 -12.32
C ALA A 119 4.62 -9.06 -11.64
N SER A 120 4.83 -8.97 -10.32
CA SER A 120 5.42 -10.05 -9.52
C SER A 120 4.55 -11.31 -9.51
N LEU A 121 3.22 -11.16 -9.41
CA LEU A 121 2.27 -12.27 -9.48
C LEU A 121 2.23 -12.95 -10.85
N LEU A 122 2.50 -12.20 -11.92
CA LEU A 122 2.59 -12.71 -13.28
C LEU A 122 3.98 -13.27 -13.63
N GLY A 123 5.00 -12.99 -12.80
CA GLY A 123 6.39 -13.23 -13.15
C GLY A 123 6.90 -12.32 -14.28
N TRP A 124 6.24 -11.18 -14.49
CA TRP A 124 6.56 -10.20 -15.52
C TRP A 124 7.56 -9.15 -15.02
N GLN A 125 8.23 -8.49 -15.96
CA GLN A 125 9.06 -7.34 -15.64
C GLN A 125 8.18 -6.14 -15.27
N ALA A 126 8.41 -5.55 -14.09
CA ALA A 126 7.74 -4.33 -13.67
C ALA A 126 8.11 -3.16 -14.61
N PRO A 127 7.14 -2.31 -15.00
CA PRO A 127 7.43 -1.19 -15.87
C PRO A 127 8.32 -0.16 -15.15
N PRO A 128 9.25 0.51 -15.87
CA PRO A 128 10.16 1.48 -15.27
C PRO A 128 9.42 2.62 -14.57
N ASN A 129 8.25 3.00 -15.07
CA ASN A 129 7.38 4.03 -14.51
C ASN A 129 6.82 3.65 -13.13
N SER A 130 6.71 2.36 -12.84
CA SER A 130 6.35 1.88 -11.50
C SER A 130 7.50 1.95 -10.51
N LEU A 131 8.75 2.02 -10.99
CA LEU A 131 9.97 2.12 -10.17
C LEU A 131 10.38 3.58 -9.90
N LEU A 132 9.75 4.54 -10.57
CA LEU A 132 10.03 5.95 -10.33
C LEU A 132 9.62 6.29 -8.90
N GLU A 133 10.57 6.74 -8.10
CA GLU A 133 10.28 7.42 -6.85
C GLU A 133 9.61 8.77 -7.16
N PRO A 134 8.76 9.32 -6.28
CA PRO A 134 8.30 10.68 -6.45
C PRO A 134 9.53 11.60 -6.43
N GLU A 135 9.89 12.17 -7.58
CA GLU A 135 10.85 13.29 -7.62
C GLU A 135 10.21 14.48 -6.90
N ASN A 136 10.70 14.71 -5.67
CA ASN A 136 10.62 15.92 -4.84
C ASN A 136 9.24 16.53 -4.55
#